data_AF-A0A3A6PDZ7-F1
#
_entry.id   AF-A0A3A6PDZ7-F1
#
_cell.length_a   1.000
_cell.length_b   1.000
_cell.length_c   1.000
_cell.angle_alpha   90.00
_cell.angle_beta   90.00
_cell.angle_gamma   90.00
#
_symmetry.space_group_name_H-M   'P 1'
#
loop_
_entity.id
_entity.type
_entity.pdbx_description
1 polymer ?
#
loop_
_entity_poly.entity_id
_entity_poly.type
_entity_poly.pdbx_seq_one_letter_code
_entity_poly.pdbx_strand_id
1 'polypeptide(L)'
;MELLTLKEHPKFYGDYKAAKSFWKEYDKAIVVNASGTTFYEDALLLVTTGDSDNGIITNVTINLSDYEKKHDLELDNVMRLICDYIPYDIINQYYDFKEAFHEVSKYVRYEAYHYVMELNDKGKEAKKSGESYLQSKFAFKIIHRNDNDWIAKMNYLAYKGNHDKFKADAYDVEAWDVDIEKYRK
;
A
#
# COMPACT_ATOMS: atom_id res chain seq x y z
N MET A 1 11.32 -15.63 3.77
CA MET A 1 10.41 -14.84 4.62
C MET A 1 9.01 -15.30 4.35
N GLU A 2 8.34 -15.85 5.37
CA GLU A 2 7.03 -16.49 5.27
C GLU A 2 5.97 -15.53 4.70
N LEU A 3 6.11 -14.22 4.92
CA LEU A 3 5.23 -13.17 4.39
C LEU A 3 5.16 -13.10 2.85
N LEU A 4 6.23 -13.44 2.12
CA LEU A 4 6.21 -13.48 0.64
C LEU A 4 5.33 -14.63 0.10
N THR A 5 5.09 -15.63 0.93
CA THR A 5 4.51 -16.92 0.58
C THR A 5 3.25 -17.25 1.37
N LEU A 6 2.85 -16.36 2.29
CA LEU A 6 1.70 -16.52 3.16
C LEU A 6 0.42 -16.43 2.32
N LYS A 7 -0.40 -17.47 2.39
CA LYS A 7 -1.69 -17.53 1.72
C LYS A 7 -2.77 -17.02 2.67
N GLU A 8 -3.87 -16.53 2.08
CA GLU A 8 -5.10 -16.17 2.81
C GLU A 8 -4.90 -15.10 3.89
N HIS A 9 -3.83 -14.30 3.76
CA HIS A 9 -3.63 -13.21 4.70
C HIS A 9 -4.73 -12.15 4.55
N PRO A 10 -5.07 -11.45 5.64
CA PRO A 10 -6.06 -10.38 5.59
C PRO A 10 -5.64 -9.25 4.64
N LYS A 11 -6.62 -8.74 3.90
CA LYS A 11 -6.46 -7.74 2.84
C LYS A 11 -6.84 -6.34 3.31
N PHE A 12 -6.53 -5.34 2.51
CA PHE A 12 -7.13 -4.02 2.64
C PHE A 12 -8.67 -4.11 2.63
N TYR A 13 -9.35 -3.25 3.38
CA TYR A 13 -10.79 -3.36 3.70
C TYR A 13 -11.22 -4.65 4.42
N GLY A 14 -10.29 -5.52 4.82
CA GLY A 14 -10.58 -6.69 5.65
C GLY A 14 -10.84 -6.34 7.12
N ASP A 15 -11.29 -7.34 7.88
CA ASP A 15 -11.57 -7.21 9.32
C ASP A 15 -10.26 -7.16 10.14
N TYR A 16 -10.12 -6.12 10.95
CA TYR A 16 -8.95 -5.88 11.79
C TYR A 16 -8.79 -6.91 12.90
N LYS A 17 -9.88 -7.41 13.51
CA LYS A 17 -9.78 -8.41 14.59
C LYS A 17 -9.33 -9.76 14.04
N ALA A 18 -9.77 -10.12 12.84
CA ALA A 18 -9.30 -11.26 12.09
C ALA A 18 -7.80 -11.10 11.77
N ALA A 19 -7.37 -9.93 11.29
CA ALA A 19 -5.95 -9.64 11.08
C ALA A 19 -5.10 -9.72 12.34
N LYS A 20 -5.56 -9.14 13.45
CA LYS A 20 -4.86 -9.26 14.73
C LYS A 20 -4.73 -10.71 15.17
N SER A 21 -5.75 -11.54 14.93
CA SER A 21 -5.73 -12.96 15.29
C SER A 21 -4.79 -13.76 14.38
N PHE A 22 -4.85 -13.52 13.06
CA PHE A 22 -4.02 -14.17 12.05
C PHE A 22 -2.53 -13.86 12.26
N TRP A 23 -2.20 -12.59 12.50
CA TRP A 23 -0.81 -12.16 12.62
C TRP A 23 -0.18 -12.38 14.01
N LYS A 24 -0.98 -12.78 15.00
CA LYS A 24 -0.50 -13.04 16.37
C LYS A 24 0.63 -14.08 16.43
N GLU A 25 0.67 -15.01 15.47
CA GLU A 25 1.69 -16.06 15.41
C GLU A 25 3.06 -15.54 14.90
N TYR A 26 3.10 -14.32 14.36
CA TYR A 26 4.25 -13.70 13.70
C TYR A 26 4.80 -12.48 14.48
N ASP A 27 4.43 -12.37 15.76
CA ASP A 27 4.43 -11.22 16.70
C ASP A 27 5.74 -10.38 16.78
N LYS A 28 6.87 -10.85 16.26
CA LYS A 28 8.15 -10.11 16.28
C LYS A 28 8.40 -9.24 15.05
N ALA A 29 7.74 -9.55 13.93
CA ALA A 29 7.96 -8.86 12.65
C ALA A 29 6.73 -8.05 12.20
N ILE A 30 5.58 -8.24 12.85
CA ILE A 30 4.31 -7.70 12.39
C ILE A 30 3.67 -6.87 13.49
N VAL A 31 3.34 -5.62 13.16
CA VAL A 31 2.62 -4.71 14.03
C VAL A 31 1.20 -4.55 13.49
N VAL A 32 0.21 -4.96 14.29
CA VAL A 32 -1.20 -4.73 14.01
C VAL A 32 -1.74 -3.78 15.08
N ASN A 33 -2.03 -2.54 14.69
CA ASN A 33 -2.37 -1.49 15.65
C ASN A 33 -3.64 -0.72 15.24
N ALA A 34 -4.48 -0.42 16.24
CA ALA A 34 -5.66 0.42 16.11
C ALA A 34 -5.27 1.81 16.60
N SER A 35 -5.38 2.81 15.73
CA SER A 35 -4.91 4.19 15.94
C SER A 35 -3.39 4.31 16.18
N GLY A 36 -2.69 4.98 15.26
CA GLY A 36 -1.29 5.32 15.51
C GLY A 36 -0.45 5.62 14.29
N THR A 37 0.29 6.73 14.38
CA THR A 37 1.46 7.10 13.58
C THR A 37 2.71 6.37 14.09
N THR A 38 2.64 5.05 14.31
CA THR A 38 3.82 4.28 14.73
C THR A 38 4.93 4.46 13.70
N PHE A 39 6.14 4.76 14.17
CA PHE A 39 7.29 5.02 13.31
C PHE A 39 7.52 3.80 12.41
N TYR A 40 7.32 4.03 11.12
CA TYR A 40 7.15 3.05 10.05
C TYR A 40 8.34 2.10 9.84
N GLU A 41 9.46 2.32 10.53
CA GLU A 41 10.75 1.79 10.13
C GLU A 41 11.13 0.49 10.87
N ASP A 42 10.45 0.14 11.96
CA ASP A 42 10.84 -1.02 12.79
C ASP A 42 10.03 -2.31 12.53
N ALA A 43 8.93 -2.22 11.78
CA ALA A 43 8.05 -3.37 11.52
C ALA A 43 8.08 -3.80 10.06
N LEU A 44 8.26 -5.10 9.81
CA LEU A 44 8.22 -5.67 8.45
C LEU A 44 6.83 -5.55 7.82
N LEU A 45 5.76 -5.78 8.60
CA LEU A 45 4.38 -5.52 8.18
C LEU A 45 3.68 -4.67 9.23
N LEU A 46 3.02 -3.60 8.79
CA LEU A 46 2.15 -2.76 9.61
C LEU A 46 0.75 -2.73 8.99
N VAL A 47 -0.26 -3.12 9.79
CA VAL A 47 -1.68 -3.10 9.41
C VAL A 47 -2.45 -2.23 10.41
N THR A 48 -3.16 -1.21 9.92
CA THR A 48 -3.95 -0.31 10.79
C THR A 48 -5.32 0.01 10.22
N THR A 49 -6.23 0.44 11.10
CA THR A 49 -7.60 0.85 10.75
C THR A 49 -7.74 2.34 10.41
N GLY A 50 -6.64 3.10 10.45
CA GLY A 50 -6.70 4.56 10.34
C GLY A 50 -7.49 5.18 11.51
N ASP A 51 -8.02 6.39 11.31
CA ASP A 51 -8.80 7.11 12.34
C ASP A 51 -10.25 6.60 12.48
N SER A 52 -10.70 5.71 11.59
CA SER A 52 -12.03 5.11 11.67
C SER A 52 -11.99 3.88 12.59
N ASP A 53 -12.62 3.99 13.75
CA ASP A 53 -12.80 2.94 14.75
C ASP A 53 -13.78 1.82 14.29
N ASN A 54 -13.96 1.65 12.98
CA ASN A 54 -14.92 0.71 12.37
C ASN A 54 -14.37 -0.72 12.25
N GLY A 55 -13.14 -0.97 12.71
CA GLY A 55 -12.51 -2.29 12.65
C GLY A 55 -12.11 -2.74 11.25
N ILE A 56 -12.02 -1.82 10.28
CA ILE A 56 -11.66 -2.13 8.89
C ILE A 56 -10.23 -1.70 8.61
N ILE A 57 -9.46 -2.54 7.94
CA ILE A 57 -8.09 -2.24 7.54
C ILE A 57 -8.08 -1.15 6.47
N THR A 58 -7.44 -0.03 6.75
CA THR A 58 -7.33 1.11 5.81
C THR A 58 -5.90 1.55 5.54
N ASN A 59 -4.92 0.90 6.18
CA ASN A 59 -3.51 1.06 5.87
C ASN A 59 -2.78 -0.28 5.95
N VAL A 60 -1.99 -0.57 4.92
CA VAL A 60 -1.02 -1.67 4.89
C VAL A 60 0.34 -1.08 4.54
N THR A 61 1.37 -1.36 5.32
CA THR A 61 2.76 -1.02 5.00
C THR A 61 3.64 -2.25 5.11
N ILE A 62 4.46 -2.51 4.10
CA ILE A 62 5.45 -3.56 4.07
C ILE A 62 6.82 -2.88 4.00
N ASN A 63 7.66 -3.06 5.01
CA ASN A 63 9.00 -2.49 5.08
C ASN A 63 10.05 -3.60 4.94
N LEU A 64 10.78 -3.60 3.84
CA LEU A 64 11.78 -4.60 3.51
C LEU A 64 13.21 -4.08 3.74
N SER A 65 13.38 -2.92 4.40
CA SER A 65 14.69 -2.32 4.68
C SER A 65 15.62 -3.21 5.52
N ASP A 66 15.07 -4.04 6.41
CA ASP A 66 15.85 -4.99 7.23
C ASP A 66 15.71 -6.44 6.74
N TYR A 67 15.17 -6.64 5.53
CA TYR A 67 15.08 -7.97 4.96
C TYR A 67 16.48 -8.50 4.59
N GLU A 68 16.81 -9.71 5.04
CA GLU A 68 18.14 -10.33 4.84
C GLU A 68 18.56 -10.38 3.37
N LYS A 69 17.61 -10.54 2.45
CA LYS A 69 17.87 -10.59 1.00
C LYS A 69 17.39 -9.32 0.28
N LYS A 70 17.41 -8.17 0.95
CA LYS A 70 16.98 -6.88 0.36
C LYS A 70 17.75 -6.50 -0.91
N HIS A 71 19.00 -6.94 -1.02
CA HIS A 71 19.85 -6.73 -2.18
C HIS A 71 19.40 -7.50 -3.43
N ASP A 72 18.59 -8.55 -3.26
CA ASP A 72 18.06 -9.36 -4.36
C ASP A 72 16.63 -8.92 -4.75
N LEU A 73 16.09 -7.88 -4.11
CA LEU A 73 14.72 -7.42 -4.36
C LEU A 73 14.68 -6.45 -5.54
N GLU A 74 13.80 -6.76 -6.48
CA GLU A 74 13.40 -5.88 -7.57
C GLU A 74 11.96 -5.40 -7.37
N LEU A 75 11.57 -4.38 -8.15
CA LEU A 75 10.20 -3.84 -8.14
C LEU A 75 9.15 -4.95 -8.30
N ASP A 76 9.36 -5.92 -9.20
CA ASP A 76 8.45 -7.03 -9.44
C ASP A 76 8.20 -7.88 -8.18
N ASN A 77 9.20 -8.04 -7.31
CA ASN A 77 9.03 -8.76 -6.04
C ASN A 77 8.11 -8.00 -5.09
N VAL A 78 8.29 -6.68 -5.00
CA VAL A 78 7.52 -5.79 -4.12
C VAL A 78 6.10 -5.60 -4.65
N MET A 79 5.93 -5.57 -5.97
CA MET A 79 4.64 -5.52 -6.65
C MET A 79 3.79 -6.76 -6.33
N ARG A 80 4.34 -7.97 -6.46
CA ARG A 80 3.63 -9.21 -6.08
C ARG A 80 3.14 -9.16 -4.64
N LEU A 81 4.02 -8.70 -3.75
CA LEU A 81 3.70 -8.55 -2.33
C LEU A 81 2.53 -7.60 -2.08
N ILE A 82 2.61 -6.36 -2.58
CA ILE A 82 1.58 -5.36 -2.27
C ILE A 82 0.25 -5.69 -2.97
N CYS A 83 0.31 -6.27 -4.18
CA CYS A 83 -0.87 -6.70 -4.93
C CYS A 83 -1.64 -7.82 -4.23
N ASP A 84 -0.98 -8.71 -3.47
CA ASP A 84 -1.67 -9.75 -2.71
C ASP A 84 -2.61 -9.17 -1.62
N TYR A 85 -2.33 -7.97 -1.11
CA TYR A 85 -3.18 -7.28 -0.14
C TYR A 85 -4.36 -6.53 -0.78
N ILE A 86 -4.48 -6.50 -2.11
CA ILE A 86 -5.56 -5.81 -2.81
C ILE A 86 -6.87 -6.64 -2.74
N PRO A 87 -7.98 -6.03 -2.27
CA PRO A 87 -9.30 -6.63 -2.30
C PRO A 87 -9.92 -6.43 -3.70
N TYR A 88 -9.46 -7.21 -4.68
CA TYR A 88 -9.88 -7.07 -6.09
C TYR A 88 -11.39 -7.15 -6.31
N ASP A 89 -12.12 -7.88 -5.46
CA ASP A 89 -13.58 -7.92 -5.45
C ASP A 89 -14.20 -6.54 -5.17
N ILE A 90 -13.63 -5.78 -4.23
CA ILE A 90 -14.07 -4.42 -3.91
C ILE A 90 -13.55 -3.43 -4.95
N ILE A 91 -12.27 -3.50 -5.28
CA ILE A 91 -11.61 -2.53 -6.17
C ILE A 91 -12.21 -2.58 -7.58
N ASN A 92 -12.39 -3.76 -8.16
CA ASN A 92 -12.93 -3.90 -9.52
C ASN A 92 -14.42 -3.53 -9.60
N GLN A 93 -15.13 -3.53 -8.47
CA GLN A 93 -16.53 -3.15 -8.42
C GLN A 93 -16.72 -1.63 -8.25
N TYR A 94 -15.89 -1.00 -7.41
CA TYR A 94 -16.17 0.35 -6.89
C TYR A 94 -15.16 1.43 -7.27
N TYR A 95 -14.06 1.10 -7.95
CA TYR A 95 -13.02 2.06 -8.28
C TYR A 95 -12.64 2.00 -9.77
N ASP A 96 -12.29 3.17 -10.32
CA ASP A 96 -11.71 3.29 -11.65
C ASP A 96 -10.25 3.72 -11.52
N PHE A 97 -9.41 3.20 -12.42
CA PHE A 97 -8.02 3.63 -12.55
C PHE A 97 -7.95 5.13 -12.88
N LYS A 98 -7.07 5.85 -12.18
CA LYS A 98 -6.87 7.29 -12.40
C LYS A 98 -5.55 7.58 -13.07
N GLU A 99 -4.47 7.13 -12.45
CA GLU A 99 -3.11 7.39 -12.90
C GLU A 99 -2.12 6.46 -12.21
N ALA A 100 -0.99 6.27 -12.87
CA ALA A 100 0.21 5.66 -12.30
C ALA A 100 1.43 6.44 -12.80
N PHE A 101 2.34 6.73 -11.88
CA PHE A 101 3.54 7.49 -12.21
C PHE A 101 4.72 7.07 -11.35
N HIS A 102 5.90 7.31 -11.88
CA HIS A 102 7.19 7.07 -11.26
C HIS A 102 7.87 8.42 -11.05
N GLU A 103 8.35 8.67 -9.83
CA GLU A 103 9.13 9.87 -9.51
C GLU A 103 10.52 9.51 -9.01
N VAL A 104 11.54 10.23 -9.47
CA VAL A 104 12.94 10.05 -9.09
C VAL A 104 13.49 11.37 -8.57
N SER A 105 14.15 11.36 -7.42
CA SER A 105 14.80 12.56 -6.89
C SER A 105 16.11 12.85 -7.64
N LYS A 106 16.34 14.13 -7.97
CA LYS A 106 17.60 14.60 -8.57
C LYS A 106 18.75 14.77 -7.57
N TYR A 107 18.45 14.75 -6.28
CA TYR A 107 19.40 15.16 -5.24
C TYR A 107 19.74 14.05 -4.23
N VAL A 108 18.85 13.08 -4.08
CA VAL A 108 19.02 11.97 -3.14
C VAL A 108 18.69 10.65 -3.83
N ARG A 109 19.19 9.54 -3.28
CA ARG A 109 18.85 8.20 -3.76
C ARG A 109 17.45 7.84 -3.29
N TYR A 110 16.48 8.26 -4.07
CA TYR A 110 15.06 8.08 -3.83
C TYR A 110 14.34 7.96 -5.16
N GLU A 111 13.53 6.93 -5.28
CA GLU A 111 12.50 6.81 -6.30
C GLU A 111 11.21 6.29 -5.65
N ALA A 112 10.07 6.59 -6.28
CA ALA A 112 8.81 6.04 -5.86
C ALA A 112 7.84 5.83 -7.03
N TYR A 113 7.13 4.71 -6.96
CA TYR A 113 6.11 4.27 -7.89
C TYR A 113 4.75 4.46 -7.22
N HIS A 114 3.81 5.09 -7.91
CA HIS A 114 2.50 5.45 -7.38
C HIS A 114 1.42 4.90 -8.29
N TYR A 115 0.38 4.33 -7.68
CA TYR A 115 -0.80 3.84 -8.39
C TYR A 115 -2.04 4.35 -7.66
N VAL A 116 -2.91 5.05 -8.40
CA VAL A 116 -4.06 5.77 -7.82
C VAL A 116 -5.34 5.38 -8.55
N MET A 117 -6.37 5.10 -7.76
CA MET A 117 -7.74 4.87 -8.23
C MET A 117 -8.71 5.78 -7.48
N GLU A 118 -9.84 6.07 -8.11
CA GLU A 118 -10.91 6.91 -7.55
C GLU A 118 -12.22 6.13 -7.54
N LEU A 119 -13.12 6.43 -6.60
CA LEU A 119 -14.44 5.81 -6.61
C LEU A 119 -15.13 6.08 -7.95
N ASN A 120 -15.63 5.01 -8.55
CA ASN A 120 -16.55 5.10 -9.67
C ASN A 120 -17.96 5.47 -9.17
N ASP A 121 -18.92 5.62 -10.08
CA ASP A 121 -20.27 6.05 -9.69
C ASP A 121 -20.97 5.03 -8.78
N LYS A 122 -20.77 3.73 -9.00
CA LYS A 122 -21.27 2.67 -8.10
C LYS A 122 -20.65 2.78 -6.72
N GLY A 123 -19.35 3.05 -6.62
CA GLY A 123 -18.64 3.23 -5.36
C GLY A 123 -19.12 4.46 -4.59
N LYS A 124 -19.38 5.57 -5.29
CA LYS A 124 -19.96 6.78 -4.70
C LYS A 124 -21.38 6.54 -4.17
N GLU A 125 -22.19 5.76 -4.88
CA GLU A 125 -23.53 5.38 -4.46
C GLU A 125 -23.50 4.44 -3.25
N ALA A 126 -22.69 3.37 -3.32
CA ALA A 126 -22.56 2.39 -2.25
C ALA A 126 -22.11 3.03 -0.93
N LYS A 127 -21.15 3.96 -1.01
CA LYS A 127 -20.70 4.75 0.15
C LYS A 127 -21.85 5.54 0.81
N LYS A 128 -22.78 6.09 0.01
CA LYS A 128 -23.95 6.81 0.54
C LYS A 128 -25.00 5.87 1.12
N SER A 129 -25.10 4.63 0.62
CA SER A 129 -26.16 3.68 0.97
C SER A 129 -25.80 2.68 2.07
N GLY A 130 -24.58 2.72 2.62
CA GLY A 130 -24.21 1.89 3.79
C GLY A 130 -22.75 1.42 3.80
N GLU A 131 -22.07 1.40 2.66
CA GLU A 131 -20.65 1.02 2.53
C GLU A 131 -19.71 2.19 2.91
N SER A 132 -19.98 2.81 4.07
CA SER A 132 -19.33 4.05 4.52
C SER A 132 -17.80 3.95 4.68
N TYR A 133 -17.26 2.73 4.76
CA TYR A 133 -15.82 2.46 4.82
C TYR A 133 -15.11 2.74 3.50
N LEU A 134 -15.81 2.73 2.37
CA LEU A 134 -15.22 3.06 1.07
C LEU A 134 -14.69 4.50 1.12
N GLN A 135 -13.43 4.67 0.74
CA GLN A 135 -12.80 5.99 0.68
C GLN A 135 -12.86 6.54 -0.74
N SER A 136 -12.75 7.87 -0.89
CA SER A 136 -12.83 8.50 -2.22
C SER A 136 -11.71 8.02 -3.16
N LYS A 137 -10.62 7.53 -2.59
CA LYS A 137 -9.45 7.02 -3.31
C LYS A 137 -8.97 5.72 -2.70
N PHE A 138 -8.37 4.93 -3.56
CA PHE A 138 -7.54 3.79 -3.21
C PHE A 138 -6.19 4.00 -3.89
N ALA A 139 -5.09 3.83 -3.16
CA ALA A 139 -3.78 3.98 -3.74
C ALA A 139 -2.74 3.10 -3.06
N PHE A 140 -1.71 2.73 -3.82
CA PHE A 140 -0.48 2.24 -3.25
C PHE A 140 0.73 3.02 -3.78
N LYS A 141 1.79 2.99 -2.98
CA LYS A 141 3.08 3.58 -3.30
C LYS A 141 4.20 2.62 -2.91
N ILE A 142 5.14 2.42 -3.80
CA ILE A 142 6.38 1.70 -3.53
C ILE A 142 7.52 2.71 -3.52
N ILE A 143 8.30 2.73 -2.46
CA ILE A 143 9.47 3.59 -2.28
C ILE A 143 10.70 2.71 -2.38
N HIS A 144 11.68 3.17 -3.13
CA HIS A 144 13.04 2.63 -3.12
C HIS A 144 14.03 3.74 -2.79
N ARG A 145 14.88 3.50 -1.79
CA ARG A 145 15.88 4.48 -1.32
C ARG A 145 17.15 3.78 -0.85
N ASN A 146 18.22 4.54 -0.67
CA ASN A 146 19.50 4.05 -0.11
C ASN A 146 20.01 2.75 -0.78
N ASP A 147 19.84 2.64 -2.10
CA ASP A 147 20.19 1.51 -2.97
C ASP A 147 19.44 0.19 -2.76
N ASN A 148 18.86 -0.09 -1.58
CA ASN A 148 18.25 -1.41 -1.30
C ASN A 148 17.05 -1.37 -0.33
N ASP A 149 16.61 -0.18 0.09
CA ASP A 149 15.52 -0.06 1.04
C ASP A 149 14.19 0.04 0.28
N TRP A 150 13.42 -1.04 0.31
CA TRP A 150 12.10 -1.13 -0.31
C TRP A 150 10.98 -0.99 0.73
N ILE A 151 10.04 -0.07 0.49
CA ILE A 151 8.86 0.12 1.34
C ILE A 151 7.62 0.23 0.46
N ALA A 152 6.66 -0.67 0.63
CA ALA A 152 5.35 -0.57 -0.02
C ALA A 152 4.28 -0.09 0.97
N LYS A 153 3.40 0.81 0.54
CA LYS A 153 2.32 1.38 1.35
C LYS A 153 1.03 1.39 0.55
N MET A 154 -0.06 0.95 1.14
CA MET A 154 -1.42 0.99 0.58
C MET A 154 -2.35 1.71 1.54
N ASN A 155 -3.07 2.72 1.06
CA ASN A 155 -4.04 3.50 1.83
C ASN A 155 -5.02 4.26 0.92
N TYR A 156 -5.83 5.12 1.52
CA TYR A 156 -6.81 5.95 0.83
C TYR A 156 -6.31 7.35 0.45
N LEU A 157 -5.00 7.62 0.60
CA LEU A 157 -4.45 8.93 0.28
C LEU A 157 -4.22 9.05 -1.23
N ALA A 158 -4.56 10.22 -1.80
CA ALA A 158 -4.07 10.57 -3.13
C ALA A 158 -2.55 10.75 -3.03
N TYR A 159 -1.78 9.76 -3.46
CA TYR A 159 -0.35 9.98 -3.63
C TYR A 159 -0.16 10.89 -4.84
N LYS A 160 0.12 12.15 -4.55
CA LYS A 160 0.58 13.14 -5.53
C LYS A 160 2.10 13.15 -5.71
N GLY A 161 2.78 12.15 -5.14
CA GLY A 161 4.23 12.17 -5.08
C GLY A 161 4.81 13.23 -4.14
N ASN A 162 6.13 13.20 -4.02
CA ASN A 162 6.91 14.24 -3.38
C ASN A 162 7.13 15.44 -4.30
N HIS A 163 7.09 15.25 -5.63
CA HIS A 163 7.22 16.35 -6.60
C HIS A 163 6.16 17.45 -6.40
N ASP A 164 4.92 17.11 -6.04
CA ASP A 164 3.87 18.09 -5.75
C ASP A 164 3.95 18.70 -4.33
N LYS A 165 4.64 18.03 -3.40
CA LYS A 165 4.74 18.47 -2.00
C LYS A 165 5.97 19.34 -1.73
N PHE A 166 7.05 19.08 -2.44
CA PHE A 166 8.31 19.81 -2.37
C PHE A 166 8.47 20.67 -3.63
N LYS A 167 9.67 21.21 -3.86
CA LYS A 167 9.93 21.95 -5.11
C LYS A 167 9.84 20.97 -6.28
N ALA A 168 8.88 21.17 -7.18
CA ALA A 168 8.59 20.26 -8.29
C ALA A 168 9.79 20.01 -9.22
N ASP A 169 10.71 20.96 -9.32
CA ASP A 169 11.96 20.85 -10.08
C ASP A 169 12.96 19.83 -9.50
N ALA A 170 12.79 19.41 -8.24
CA ALA A 170 13.66 18.47 -7.55
C ALA A 170 13.45 16.99 -7.94
N TYR A 171 12.44 16.71 -8.76
CA TYR A 171 12.07 15.37 -9.18
C TYR A 171 11.91 15.30 -10.70
N ASP A 172 12.28 14.18 -11.28
CA ASP A 172 11.82 13.77 -12.60
C ASP A 172 10.60 12.87 -12.41
N VAL A 173 9.56 13.08 -13.21
CA VAL A 173 8.28 12.38 -13.10
C VAL A 173 7.86 11.88 -14.47
N GLU A 174 7.52 10.60 -14.55
CA GLU A 174 7.07 9.96 -15.78
C GLU A 174 5.85 9.08 -15.53
N ALA A 175 5.06 8.86 -16.59
CA ALA A 175 3.95 7.91 -16.53
C ALA A 175 4.49 6.49 -16.33
N TRP A 176 3.86 5.73 -15.45
CA TRP A 176 4.23 4.35 -15.15
C TRP A 176 3.18 3.40 -15.72
N ASP A 177 3.51 2.75 -16.84
CA ASP A 177 2.62 1.80 -17.53
C ASP A 177 2.63 0.44 -16.82
N VAL A 178 1.86 0.33 -15.73
CA VAL A 178 1.76 -0.86 -14.91
C VAL A 178 0.43 -1.58 -15.08
N ASP A 179 0.51 -2.88 -15.34
CA ASP A 179 -0.62 -3.80 -15.26
C ASP A 179 -0.59 -4.55 -13.91
N ILE A 180 -1.46 -4.14 -12.99
CA ILE A 180 -1.54 -4.76 -11.66
C ILE A 180 -2.20 -6.15 -11.68
N GLU A 181 -2.92 -6.51 -12.74
CA GLU A 181 -3.56 -7.84 -12.85
C GLU A 181 -2.52 -8.94 -13.12
N LYS A 182 -1.36 -8.61 -13.72
CA LYS A 182 -0.21 -9.52 -13.85
C LYS A 182 0.27 -10.07 -12.51
N TYR A 183 0.06 -9.34 -11.42
CA TYR A 183 0.56 -9.68 -10.08
C TYR A 183 -0.48 -10.38 -9.21
N ARG A 184 -1.70 -10.58 -9.72
CA ARG A 184 -2.76 -11.27 -9.00
C ARG A 184 -2.47 -12.78 -8.91
N LYS A 185 -2.51 -13.33 -7.70
CA LYS A 185 -2.43 -14.78 -7.44
C LYS A 185 -3.78 -15.48 -7.53
#